data_AF-A0A5M6BVU6-F1
#
_entry.id   AF-A0A5M6BVU6-F1
#
_cell.length_a   1.000
_cell.length_b   1.000
_cell.length_c   1.000
_cell.angle_alpha   90.00
_cell.angle_beta   90.00
_cell.angle_gamma   90.00
#
_symmetry.space_group_name_H-M   'P 1'
#
loop_
_entity.id
_entity.type
_entity.pdbx_description
1 polymer ?
#
loop_
_entity_poly.entity_id
_entity_poly.type
_entity_poly.pdbx_seq_one_letter_code
_entity_poly.pdbx_strand_id
1 'polypeptide(L)'
;MSRPNPVDATALPLPIFQKLANRRIILASASPRRKDILATMGLHPEVVPSTFAEDLPHSRFAGNLADYPISTGAEKAMEVYERLVKENERDPPDLVISADTVVIFPPEKDTAEGGSAHGEVSEVLEKPINKDDQAKVLGLMAGRNCEVITGVTIVYPSIEAPGFKVHSISCSTLVQFYDNSNEVIQAYVDSGEGLDRAGGFAIQGLGGILIERIDGNYDNCVGFPSAPFWRWMAELDEDGVFDEAWQ
;
A
#
# COMPACT_ATOMS: atom_id res chain seq x y z
N MET A 1 -0.68 -0.93 -32.87
CA MET A 1 -0.17 0.33 -32.30
C MET A 1 0.93 -0.05 -31.33
N SER A 2 2.08 0.63 -31.32
CA SER A 2 3.10 0.34 -30.29
C SER A 2 2.54 0.74 -28.94
N ARG A 3 2.61 -0.16 -27.95
CA ARG A 3 2.21 0.15 -26.57
C ARG A 3 3.05 1.34 -26.07
N PRO A 4 2.47 2.33 -25.37
CA PRO A 4 3.27 3.37 -24.74
C PRO A 4 4.24 2.73 -23.74
N ASN A 5 5.50 3.15 -23.78
CA ASN A 5 6.51 2.65 -22.85
C ASN A 5 6.14 3.10 -21.42
N PRO A 6 5.93 2.18 -20.47
CA PRO A 6 5.61 2.56 -19.09
C PRO A 6 6.80 3.20 -18.38
N VAL A 7 8.03 3.04 -18.88
CA VAL A 7 9.22 3.63 -18.29
C VAL A 7 9.61 4.89 -19.08
N ASP A 8 9.68 6.03 -18.39
CA ASP A 8 10.07 7.30 -18.99
C ASP A 8 11.57 7.61 -18.83
N ALA A 9 12.01 8.75 -19.38
CA ALA A 9 13.42 9.16 -19.37
C ALA A 9 13.92 9.64 -18.00
N THR A 10 13.04 9.80 -17.00
CA THR A 10 13.39 10.21 -15.64
C THR A 10 13.75 9.02 -14.74
N ALA A 11 13.36 7.81 -15.14
CA ALA A 11 13.71 6.58 -14.44
C ALA A 11 15.24 6.42 -14.32
N LEU A 12 15.69 5.91 -13.17
CA LEU A 12 17.09 5.54 -13.01
C LEU A 12 17.47 4.44 -14.03
N PRO A 13 18.68 4.45 -14.60
CA PRO A 13 19.08 3.48 -15.62
C PRO A 13 19.46 2.12 -15.02
N LEU A 14 18.58 1.53 -14.20
CA LEU A 14 18.76 0.21 -13.59
C LEU A 14 18.27 -0.90 -14.54
N PRO A 15 18.83 -2.13 -14.46
CA PRO A 15 18.43 -3.25 -15.31
C PRO A 15 16.91 -3.50 -15.30
N ILE A 16 16.29 -3.45 -14.12
CA ILE A 16 14.85 -3.70 -13.98
C ILE A 16 13.98 -2.71 -14.79
N PHE A 17 14.33 -1.42 -14.81
CA PHE A 17 13.60 -0.43 -15.62
C PHE A 17 13.75 -0.71 -17.12
N GLN A 18 14.90 -1.23 -17.55
CA GLN A 18 15.10 -1.63 -18.95
C GLN A 18 14.24 -2.85 -19.32
N LYS A 19 14.10 -3.84 -18.42
CA LYS A 19 13.27 -5.02 -18.68
C LYS A 19 11.77 -4.70 -18.65
N LEU A 20 11.36 -3.75 -17.82
CA LEU A 20 9.98 -3.22 -17.77
C LEU A 20 9.64 -2.38 -19.01
N ALA A 21 10.63 -1.89 -19.75
CA ALA A 21 10.39 -1.10 -20.94
C ALA A 21 9.61 -1.91 -22.00
N ASN A 22 8.62 -1.28 -22.62
CA ASN A 22 7.71 -1.90 -23.60
C ASN A 22 6.79 -3.02 -23.07
N ARG A 23 6.77 -3.27 -21.76
CA ARG A 23 5.85 -4.21 -21.12
C ARG A 23 4.51 -3.53 -20.79
N ARG A 24 3.43 -4.31 -20.75
CA ARG A 24 2.13 -3.86 -20.25
C ARG A 24 2.10 -4.04 -18.73
N ILE A 25 2.43 -2.96 -18.03
CA ILE A 25 2.44 -2.90 -16.56
C ILE A 25 1.11 -2.31 -16.08
N ILE A 26 0.44 -3.02 -15.19
CA ILE A 26 -0.84 -2.61 -14.62
C ILE A 26 -0.65 -2.22 -13.15
N LEU A 27 -1.25 -1.11 -12.73
CA LEU A 27 -1.47 -0.79 -11.33
C LEU A 27 -2.91 -1.14 -10.96
N ALA A 28 -3.07 -2.19 -10.15
CA ALA A 28 -4.33 -2.69 -9.61
C ALA A 28 -4.88 -1.82 -8.46
N SER A 29 -4.90 -0.50 -8.64
CA SER A 29 -5.31 0.44 -7.58
C SER A 29 -5.91 1.73 -8.14
N ALA A 30 -7.00 2.20 -7.53
CA ALA A 30 -7.58 3.52 -7.82
C ALA A 30 -6.87 4.69 -7.10
N SER A 31 -5.87 4.41 -6.23
CA SER A 31 -5.24 5.44 -5.40
C SER A 31 -4.38 6.39 -6.26
N PRO A 32 -4.69 7.71 -6.31
CA PRO A 32 -3.86 8.68 -7.02
C PRO A 32 -2.44 8.73 -6.46
N ARG A 33 -2.30 8.59 -5.14
CA ARG A 33 -1.01 8.65 -4.44
C ARG A 33 -0.04 7.57 -4.90
N ARG A 34 -0.53 6.35 -5.09
CA ARG A 34 0.31 5.22 -5.55
C ARG A 34 0.80 5.44 -6.98
N LYS A 35 -0.09 5.98 -7.83
CA LYS A 35 0.27 6.38 -9.19
C LYS A 35 1.34 7.48 -9.18
N ASP A 36 1.17 8.50 -8.34
CA ASP A 36 2.10 9.63 -8.25
C ASP A 36 3.48 9.21 -7.72
N ILE A 37 3.52 8.29 -6.74
CA ILE A 37 4.77 7.70 -6.23
C ILE A 37 5.51 6.95 -7.35
N LEU A 38 4.82 6.06 -8.09
CA LEU A 38 5.43 5.33 -9.19
C LEU A 38 5.91 6.25 -10.31
N ALA A 39 5.13 7.27 -10.65
CA ALA A 39 5.48 8.28 -11.65
C ALA A 39 6.74 9.07 -11.24
N THR A 40 6.91 9.37 -9.95
CA THR A 40 8.12 10.02 -9.42
C THR A 40 9.38 9.16 -9.63
N MET A 41 9.21 7.83 -9.71
CA MET A 41 10.30 6.88 -9.99
C MET A 41 10.46 6.60 -11.50
N GLY A 42 9.70 7.28 -12.36
CA GLY A 42 9.72 7.14 -13.81
C GLY A 42 8.90 5.97 -14.36
N LEU A 43 8.00 5.37 -13.55
CA LEU A 43 7.09 4.30 -13.98
C LEU A 43 5.64 4.80 -14.09
N HIS A 44 5.05 4.64 -15.26
CA HIS A 44 3.69 5.06 -15.63
C HIS A 44 2.86 3.84 -16.05
N PRO A 45 2.37 3.03 -15.09
CA PRO A 45 1.56 1.87 -15.41
C PRO A 45 0.16 2.27 -15.89
N GLU A 46 -0.50 1.36 -16.61
CA GLU A 46 -1.93 1.43 -16.90
C GLU A 46 -2.69 1.23 -15.57
N VAL A 47 -3.62 2.13 -15.25
CA VAL A 47 -4.38 2.05 -13.99
C VAL A 47 -5.66 1.27 -14.21
N VAL A 48 -5.77 0.10 -13.58
CA VAL A 48 -6.96 -0.76 -13.64
C VAL A 48 -7.34 -1.14 -12.21
N PRO A 49 -8.25 -0.41 -11.55
CA PRO A 49 -8.65 -0.74 -10.18
C PRO A 49 -9.23 -2.16 -10.07
N SER A 50 -8.90 -2.83 -8.96
CA SER A 50 -9.49 -4.12 -8.64
C SER A 50 -10.97 -3.98 -8.25
N THR A 51 -11.75 -5.02 -8.53
CA THR A 51 -13.14 -5.14 -8.08
C THR A 51 -13.32 -6.01 -6.84
N PHE A 52 -12.22 -6.56 -6.31
CA PHE A 52 -12.21 -7.38 -5.10
C PHE A 52 -12.66 -6.57 -3.88
N ALA A 53 -13.55 -7.14 -3.07
CA ALA A 53 -14.01 -6.52 -1.83
C ALA A 53 -12.93 -6.64 -0.74
N GLU A 54 -12.58 -5.52 -0.12
CA GLU A 54 -11.59 -5.46 0.97
C GLU A 54 -12.23 -5.90 2.30
N ASP A 55 -12.78 -7.11 2.36
CA ASP A 55 -13.57 -7.61 3.49
C ASP A 55 -13.07 -8.96 4.04
N LEU A 56 -11.79 -9.26 3.81
CA LEU A 56 -11.15 -10.44 4.39
C LEU A 56 -11.27 -10.39 5.92
N PRO A 57 -11.74 -11.47 6.57
CA PRO A 57 -12.01 -11.42 8.00
C PRO A 57 -10.70 -11.30 8.79
N HIS A 58 -10.55 -10.22 9.57
CA HIS A 58 -9.35 -9.93 10.37
C HIS A 58 -8.96 -11.07 11.31
N SER A 59 -9.93 -11.89 11.75
CA SER A 59 -9.68 -13.06 12.59
C SER A 59 -8.80 -14.12 11.95
N ARG A 60 -8.68 -14.16 10.61
CA ARG A 60 -7.73 -15.02 9.89
C ARG A 60 -6.27 -14.64 10.14
N PHE A 61 -6.03 -13.39 10.53
CA PHE A 61 -4.70 -12.81 10.72
C PHE A 61 -4.38 -12.62 12.21
N ALA A 62 -5.13 -13.28 13.09
CA ALA A 62 -4.87 -13.29 14.52
C ALA A 62 -3.46 -13.86 14.79
N GLY A 63 -2.54 -13.00 15.23
CA GLY A 63 -1.14 -13.33 15.51
C GLY A 63 -0.13 -12.62 14.60
N ASN A 64 -0.54 -12.20 13.40
CA ASN A 64 0.28 -11.37 12.52
C ASN A 64 -0.61 -10.51 11.59
N LEU A 65 -1.06 -9.36 12.09
CA LEU A 65 -1.90 -8.45 11.33
C LEU A 65 -1.20 -7.87 10.09
N ALA A 66 0.14 -7.93 10.01
CA ALA A 66 0.88 -7.52 8.82
C ALA A 66 0.60 -8.40 7.60
N ASP A 67 0.08 -9.62 7.80
CA ASP A 67 -0.29 -10.53 6.70
C ASP A 67 -1.62 -10.15 6.04
N TYR A 68 -2.45 -9.33 6.71
CA TYR A 68 -3.70 -8.82 6.15
C TYR A 68 -3.49 -8.02 4.87
N PRO A 69 -2.71 -6.91 4.87
CA PRO A 69 -2.51 -6.13 3.64
C PRO A 69 -1.78 -6.91 2.55
N ILE A 70 -0.93 -7.88 2.89
CA ILE A 70 -0.33 -8.80 1.90
C ILE A 70 -1.43 -9.62 1.20
N SER A 71 -2.32 -10.22 1.99
CA SER A 71 -3.37 -11.11 1.45
C SER A 71 -4.39 -10.33 0.64
N THR A 72 -4.83 -9.17 1.14
CA THR A 72 -5.73 -8.26 0.42
C THR A 72 -5.08 -7.75 -0.87
N GLY A 73 -3.79 -7.40 -0.83
CA GLY A 73 -3.02 -7.03 -2.02
C GLY A 73 -2.97 -8.15 -3.05
N ALA A 74 -2.72 -9.38 -2.63
CA ALA A 74 -2.65 -10.53 -3.53
C ALA A 74 -3.99 -10.81 -4.22
N GLU A 75 -5.08 -10.85 -3.47
CA GLU A 75 -6.43 -11.04 -4.04
C GLU A 75 -6.76 -9.96 -5.08
N LYS A 76 -6.42 -8.70 -4.82
CA LYS A 76 -6.60 -7.59 -5.77
C LYS A 76 -5.81 -7.78 -7.06
N ALA A 77 -4.53 -8.17 -6.95
CA ALA A 77 -3.67 -8.35 -8.12
C ALA A 77 -4.11 -9.54 -8.96
N MET A 78 -4.45 -10.66 -8.32
CA MET A 78 -4.93 -11.87 -8.99
C MET A 78 -6.25 -11.60 -9.71
N GLU A 79 -7.21 -10.94 -9.06
CA GLU A 79 -8.49 -10.57 -9.68
C GLU A 79 -8.28 -9.74 -10.96
N VAL A 80 -7.44 -8.70 -10.90
CA VAL A 80 -7.16 -7.85 -12.06
C VAL A 80 -6.46 -8.63 -13.16
N TYR A 81 -5.47 -9.46 -12.82
CA TYR A 81 -4.74 -10.27 -13.78
C TYR A 81 -5.68 -11.25 -14.51
N GLU A 82 -6.43 -12.07 -13.76
CA GLU A 82 -7.34 -13.06 -14.31
C GLU A 82 -8.44 -12.42 -15.15
N ARG A 83 -9.00 -11.30 -14.69
CA ARG A 83 -10.02 -10.56 -15.43
C ARG A 83 -9.47 -10.03 -16.75
N LEU A 84 -8.29 -9.41 -16.76
CA LEU A 84 -7.69 -8.88 -17.99
C LEU A 84 -7.26 -9.97 -18.97
N VAL A 85 -6.76 -11.11 -18.48
CA VAL A 85 -6.47 -12.29 -19.32
C VAL A 85 -7.75 -12.79 -19.99
N LYS A 86 -8.85 -12.90 -19.24
CA LYS A 86 -10.14 -13.35 -19.77
C LYS A 86 -10.77 -12.35 -20.74
N GLU A 87 -10.60 -11.05 -20.50
CA GLU A 87 -11.11 -9.99 -21.38
C GLU A 87 -10.36 -9.96 -22.72
N ASN A 88 -9.05 -10.22 -22.72
CA ASN A 88 -8.25 -10.27 -23.94
C ASN A 88 -7.01 -11.18 -23.82
N GLU A 89 -7.17 -12.46 -24.14
CA GLU A 89 -6.10 -13.47 -24.11
C GLU A 89 -4.91 -13.15 -25.04
N ARG A 90 -5.10 -12.28 -26.03
CA ARG A 90 -4.04 -11.90 -26.98
C ARG A 90 -3.18 -10.74 -26.49
N ASP A 91 -3.59 -10.08 -25.41
CA ASP A 91 -2.94 -8.90 -24.85
C ASP A 91 -2.93 -8.95 -23.31
N PRO A 92 -2.48 -10.06 -22.68
CA PRO A 92 -2.48 -10.16 -21.23
C PRO A 92 -1.50 -9.16 -20.60
N PRO A 93 -1.68 -8.79 -19.32
CA PRO A 93 -0.69 -8.04 -18.57
C PRO A 93 0.66 -8.77 -18.51
N ASP A 94 1.75 -8.03 -18.69
CA ASP A 94 3.11 -8.57 -18.46
C ASP A 94 3.47 -8.52 -16.97
N LEU A 95 2.87 -7.60 -16.22
CA LEU A 95 3.01 -7.45 -14.78
C LEU A 95 1.80 -6.69 -14.21
N VAL A 96 1.22 -7.19 -13.12
CA VAL A 96 0.21 -6.47 -12.33
C VAL A 96 0.81 -6.17 -10.97
N ILE A 97 0.76 -4.90 -10.55
CA ILE A 97 1.22 -4.42 -9.25
C ILE A 97 -0.02 -4.00 -8.45
N SER A 98 -0.18 -4.53 -7.24
CA SER A 98 -1.18 -4.05 -6.28
C SER A 98 -0.51 -3.61 -4.99
N ALA A 99 -1.24 -2.83 -4.20
CA ALA A 99 -0.86 -2.55 -2.83
C ALA A 99 -2.11 -2.38 -1.95
N ASP A 100 -1.96 -2.74 -0.68
CA ASP A 100 -2.94 -2.52 0.36
C ASP A 100 -2.26 -1.91 1.59
N THR A 101 -2.87 -0.90 2.20
CA THR A 101 -2.23 -0.13 3.29
C THR A 101 -3.20 -0.01 4.44
N VAL A 102 -2.75 -0.43 5.63
CA VAL A 102 -3.50 -0.32 6.88
C VAL A 102 -2.68 0.39 7.94
N VAL A 103 -3.38 0.98 8.90
CA VAL A 103 -2.76 1.50 10.13
C VAL A 103 -3.09 0.53 11.24
N ILE A 104 -2.08 0.08 11.97
CA ILE A 104 -2.24 -0.78 13.13
C ILE A 104 -1.94 0.04 14.37
N PHE A 105 -2.91 0.03 15.28
CA PHE A 105 -2.75 0.62 16.60
C PHE A 105 -2.41 -0.49 17.61
N PRO A 106 -1.33 -0.36 18.40
CA PRO A 106 -0.95 -1.37 19.38
C PRO A 106 -1.99 -1.50 20.51
N PRO A 107 -2.01 -2.63 21.24
CA PRO A 107 -2.91 -2.82 22.38
C PRO A 107 -2.58 -1.81 23.48
N GLU A 108 -3.59 -1.27 24.16
CA GLU A 108 -3.41 -0.17 25.13
C GLU A 108 -2.53 -0.58 26.34
N LYS A 109 -2.51 -1.87 26.69
CA LYS A 109 -1.69 -2.45 27.78
C LYS A 109 -0.17 -2.48 27.50
N ASP A 110 0.25 -2.33 26.25
CA ASP A 110 1.65 -2.23 25.86
C ASP A 110 2.10 -0.77 25.60
N THR A 111 1.20 0.20 25.81
CA THR A 111 1.53 1.63 25.79
C THR A 111 1.90 2.12 27.19
N ALA A 112 2.75 3.15 27.28
CA ALA A 112 3.28 3.67 28.54
C ALA A 112 2.20 4.16 29.54
N GLU A 113 0.95 4.35 29.09
CA GLU A 113 -0.11 5.01 29.85
C GLU A 113 -1.19 4.07 30.39
N GLY A 114 -1.25 2.81 29.95
CA GLY A 114 -2.18 1.79 30.47
C GLY A 114 -3.64 2.27 30.58
N GLY A 115 -4.37 2.31 29.47
CA GLY A 115 -5.78 2.69 29.42
C GLY A 115 -6.76 1.51 29.31
N SER A 116 -8.05 1.80 29.52
CA SER A 116 -9.16 0.85 29.50
C SER A 116 -10.13 1.07 28.32
N ALA A 117 -9.72 1.85 27.32
CA ALA A 117 -10.55 2.27 26.21
C ALA A 117 -10.50 1.27 25.04
N HIS A 118 -9.36 0.64 24.76
CA HIS A 118 -9.18 -0.26 23.62
C HIS A 118 -8.37 -1.52 23.97
N GLY A 119 -9.09 -2.56 24.35
CA GLY A 119 -8.78 -3.97 24.05
C GLY A 119 -7.47 -4.57 24.56
N GLU A 120 -7.45 -5.90 24.55
CA GLU A 120 -6.25 -6.68 24.87
C GLU A 120 -5.36 -6.95 23.64
N VAL A 121 -5.72 -6.42 22.46
CA VAL A 121 -5.16 -6.76 21.15
C VAL A 121 -5.02 -5.51 20.28
N SER A 122 -4.11 -5.57 19.30
CA SER A 122 -3.93 -4.51 18.31
C SER A 122 -5.17 -4.35 17.43
N GLU A 123 -5.46 -3.12 17.01
CA GLU A 123 -6.62 -2.77 16.19
C GLU A 123 -6.17 -2.29 14.80
N VAL A 124 -6.85 -2.76 13.75
CA VAL A 124 -6.66 -2.27 12.38
C VAL A 124 -7.56 -1.05 12.19
N LEU A 125 -6.95 0.12 12.00
CA LEU A 125 -7.62 1.38 11.72
C LEU A 125 -7.73 1.57 10.21
N GLU A 126 -8.94 1.41 9.70
CA GLU A 126 -9.28 1.65 8.30
C GLU A 126 -9.60 3.14 8.04
N LYS A 127 -10.30 3.43 6.95
CA LYS A 127 -10.76 4.78 6.64
C LYS A 127 -11.91 5.17 7.58
N PRO A 128 -11.89 6.37 8.16
CA PRO A 128 -12.97 6.80 9.04
C PRO A 128 -14.30 6.91 8.28
N ILE A 129 -15.39 6.53 8.93
CA ILE A 129 -16.73 6.55 8.31
C ILE A 129 -17.23 7.99 8.12
N ASN A 130 -16.85 8.87 9.04
CA ASN A 130 -17.23 10.28 9.05
C ASN A 130 -16.25 11.11 9.90
N LYS A 131 -16.49 12.42 9.99
CA LYS A 131 -15.65 13.34 10.76
C LYS A 131 -15.62 13.04 12.27
N ASP A 132 -16.74 12.61 12.86
CA ASP A 132 -16.79 12.28 14.29
C ASP A 132 -15.96 11.03 14.60
N ASP A 133 -16.01 10.05 13.69
CA ASP A 133 -15.20 8.85 13.74
C ASP A 133 -13.70 9.19 13.58
N GLN A 134 -13.37 10.05 12.61
CA GLN A 134 -12.02 10.56 12.43
C GLN A 134 -11.48 11.26 13.69
N ALA A 135 -12.28 12.13 14.33
CA ALA A 135 -11.86 12.83 15.54
C ALA A 135 -11.56 11.86 16.70
N LYS A 136 -12.36 10.79 16.85
CA LYS A 136 -12.11 9.74 17.84
C LYS A 136 -10.80 9.02 17.55
N VAL A 137 -10.59 8.56 16.32
CA VAL A 137 -9.37 7.84 15.91
C VAL A 137 -8.12 8.70 16.13
N LEU A 138 -8.17 9.99 15.76
CA LEU A 138 -7.05 10.91 15.98
C LEU A 138 -6.80 11.19 17.47
N GLY A 139 -7.86 11.32 18.28
CA GLY A 139 -7.72 11.45 19.73
C GLY A 139 -7.07 10.22 20.37
N LEU A 140 -7.34 9.02 19.84
CA LEU A 140 -6.69 7.79 20.30
C LEU A 140 -5.21 7.73 19.95
N MET A 141 -4.77 8.35 18.85
CA MET A 141 -3.38 8.35 18.42
C MET A 141 -2.56 9.49 19.02
N ALA A 142 -3.18 10.54 19.58
CA ALA A 142 -2.48 11.67 20.18
C ALA A 142 -1.48 11.21 21.25
N GLY A 143 -0.22 11.66 21.12
CA GLY A 143 0.88 11.30 22.02
C GLY A 143 1.40 9.87 21.88
N ARG A 144 0.91 9.10 20.91
CA ARG A 144 1.16 7.66 20.79
C ARG A 144 1.76 7.30 19.42
N ASN A 145 2.23 6.05 19.34
CA ASN A 145 2.75 5.48 18.10
C ASN A 145 1.69 4.61 17.42
N CYS A 146 1.64 4.66 16.09
CA CYS A 146 0.97 3.65 15.28
C CYS A 146 1.93 3.09 14.24
N GLU A 147 1.59 1.93 13.70
CA GLU A 147 2.37 1.27 12.66
C GLU A 147 1.61 1.32 11.34
N VAL A 148 2.20 1.88 10.30
CA VAL A 148 1.64 1.85 8.95
C VAL A 148 2.25 0.66 8.20
N ILE A 149 1.40 -0.27 7.77
CA ILE A 149 1.83 -1.45 7.04
C ILE A 149 1.25 -1.41 5.63
N THR A 150 2.11 -1.51 4.62
CA THR A 150 1.69 -1.74 3.24
C THR A 150 2.16 -3.10 2.76
N GLY A 151 1.22 -3.91 2.29
CA GLY A 151 1.50 -5.11 1.50
C GLY A 151 1.54 -4.73 0.02
N VAL A 152 2.58 -5.12 -0.70
CA VAL A 152 2.71 -4.96 -2.15
C VAL A 152 2.79 -6.33 -2.79
N THR A 153 2.02 -6.53 -3.84
CA THR A 153 2.01 -7.80 -4.58
C THR A 153 2.26 -7.55 -6.06
N ILE A 154 3.04 -8.44 -6.67
CA ILE A 154 3.16 -8.54 -8.12
C ILE A 154 2.58 -9.87 -8.60
N VAL A 155 1.93 -9.83 -9.75
CA VAL A 155 1.46 -10.99 -10.51
C VAL A 155 2.00 -10.90 -11.92
N TYR A 156 2.59 -11.99 -12.42
CA TYR A 156 3.17 -12.06 -13.75
C TYR A 156 2.90 -13.43 -14.39
N PRO A 157 2.89 -13.54 -15.73
CA PRO A 157 2.57 -14.77 -16.44
C PRO A 157 3.54 -15.91 -16.12
N SER A 158 3.03 -17.14 -16.15
CA SER A 158 3.80 -18.36 -16.00
C SER A 158 3.25 -19.45 -16.91
N ILE A 159 4.11 -20.32 -17.43
CA ILE A 159 3.69 -21.51 -18.19
C ILE A 159 3.11 -22.62 -17.29
N GLU A 160 3.38 -22.55 -15.98
CA GLU A 160 2.87 -23.50 -15.00
C GLU A 160 1.46 -23.11 -14.54
N ALA A 161 0.62 -24.09 -14.24
CA ALA A 161 -0.70 -23.83 -13.65
C ALA A 161 -0.55 -23.03 -12.33
N PRO A 162 -1.33 -21.97 -12.10
CA PRO A 162 -2.57 -21.58 -12.80
C PRO A 162 -2.39 -20.67 -14.04
N GLY A 163 -1.18 -20.43 -14.51
CA GLY A 163 -0.88 -19.52 -15.63
C GLY A 163 -0.24 -18.20 -15.20
N PHE A 164 0.05 -18.05 -13.90
CA PHE A 164 0.73 -16.91 -13.32
C PHE A 164 1.45 -17.30 -12.03
N LYS A 165 2.42 -16.48 -11.62
CA LYS A 165 3.07 -16.54 -10.31
C LYS A 165 2.78 -15.26 -9.53
N VAL A 166 2.84 -15.36 -8.21
CA VAL A 166 2.54 -14.25 -7.28
C VAL A 166 3.72 -14.10 -6.33
N HIS A 167 4.20 -12.88 -6.16
CA HIS A 167 5.17 -12.55 -5.09
C HIS A 167 4.68 -11.33 -4.33
N SER A 168 4.92 -11.32 -3.02
CA SER A 168 4.52 -10.21 -2.15
C SER A 168 5.62 -9.83 -1.17
N ILE A 169 5.61 -8.56 -0.76
CA ILE A 169 6.38 -8.04 0.37
C ILE A 169 5.47 -7.22 1.27
N SER A 170 5.84 -7.07 2.54
CA SER A 170 5.30 -6.04 3.42
C SER A 170 6.38 -5.02 3.78
N CYS A 171 5.95 -3.79 4.00
CA CYS A 171 6.77 -2.73 4.58
C CYS A 171 6.02 -2.14 5.78
N SER A 172 6.73 -2.02 6.90
CA SER A 172 6.24 -1.38 8.11
C SER A 172 6.95 -0.05 8.34
N THR A 173 6.24 0.93 8.89
CA THR A 173 6.79 2.22 9.30
C THR A 173 6.08 2.71 10.55
N LEU A 174 6.85 3.04 11.58
CA LEU A 174 6.33 3.58 12.83
C LEU A 174 6.10 5.08 12.69
N VAL A 175 4.92 5.56 13.09
CA VAL A 175 4.53 6.97 13.09
C VAL A 175 4.22 7.39 14.52
N GLN A 176 4.96 8.37 15.01
CA GLN A 176 4.77 8.97 16.33
C GLN A 176 4.00 10.28 16.19
N PHE A 177 2.89 10.40 16.90
CA PHE A 177 2.08 11.62 16.95
C PHE A 177 2.51 12.50 18.11
N TYR A 178 2.43 13.81 17.91
CA TYR A 178 2.46 14.75 19.03
C TYR A 178 1.27 14.49 19.98
N ASP A 179 1.39 14.97 21.22
CA ASP A 179 0.26 15.13 22.13
C ASP A 179 -0.64 16.27 21.61
N ASN A 180 -1.46 15.93 20.62
CA ASN A 180 -2.29 16.86 19.87
C ASN A 180 -3.49 17.30 20.72
N SER A 181 -3.66 18.62 20.88
CA SER A 181 -4.85 19.15 21.56
C SER A 181 -6.12 18.92 20.73
N ASN A 182 -7.28 18.89 21.40
CA ASN A 182 -8.58 18.80 20.74
C ASN A 182 -8.80 19.89 19.68
N GLU A 183 -8.21 21.08 19.87
CA GLU A 183 -8.28 22.17 18.90
C GLU A 183 -7.56 21.83 17.58
N VAL A 184 -6.35 21.27 17.68
CA VAL A 184 -5.56 20.85 16.51
C VAL A 184 -6.27 19.70 15.79
N ILE A 185 -6.75 18.70 16.53
CA ILE A 185 -7.49 17.57 15.97
C ILE A 185 -8.73 18.05 15.23
N GLN A 186 -9.54 18.92 15.86
CA GLN A 186 -10.77 19.41 15.24
C GLN A 186 -10.49 20.24 13.97
N ALA A 187 -9.48 21.12 14.00
CA ALA A 187 -9.08 21.89 12.84
C ALA A 187 -8.67 20.99 11.66
N TYR A 188 -7.95 19.90 11.94
CA TYR A 188 -7.58 18.93 10.91
C TYR A 188 -8.77 18.13 10.40
N VAL A 189 -9.66 17.66 11.27
CA VAL A 189 -10.92 16.98 10.90
C VAL A 189 -11.80 17.88 10.03
N ASP A 190 -11.85 19.18 10.35
CA ASP A 190 -12.65 20.15 9.62
C ASP A 190 -12.17 20.34 8.18
N SER A 191 -10.86 20.23 7.94
CA SER A 191 -10.27 20.24 6.59
C SER A 191 -10.77 19.10 5.69
N GLY A 192 -11.18 17.97 6.29
CA GLY A 192 -11.58 16.77 5.59
C GLY A 192 -10.42 15.98 4.95
N GLU A 193 -9.16 16.41 5.13
CA GLU A 193 -8.01 15.81 4.46
C GLU A 193 -7.91 14.31 4.76
N GLY A 194 -8.11 13.86 6.00
CA GLY A 194 -7.90 12.45 6.35
C GLY A 194 -9.04 11.46 6.04
N LEU A 195 -10.19 11.90 5.49
CA LEU A 195 -11.38 11.04 5.39
C LEU A 195 -11.23 9.84 4.44
N ASP A 196 -10.37 9.95 3.42
CA ASP A 196 -10.13 8.88 2.43
C ASP A 196 -8.88 8.03 2.76
N ARG A 197 -8.33 8.14 3.97
CA ARG A 197 -7.04 7.56 4.38
C ARG A 197 -7.19 6.64 5.58
N ALA A 198 -6.44 5.54 5.57
CA ALA A 198 -6.36 4.64 6.73
C ALA A 198 -5.84 5.40 7.96
N GLY A 199 -6.45 5.15 9.12
CA GLY A 199 -6.16 5.88 10.36
C GLY A 199 -6.62 7.34 10.36
N GLY A 200 -7.26 7.83 9.30
CA GLY A 200 -7.87 9.16 9.29
C GLY A 200 -6.87 10.33 9.22
N PHE A 201 -5.63 10.11 8.79
CA PHE A 201 -4.61 11.16 8.69
C PHE A 201 -3.80 11.11 7.39
N ALA A 202 -3.14 12.21 7.05
CA ALA A 202 -2.29 12.35 5.88
C ALA A 202 -0.91 12.82 6.29
N ILE A 203 0.12 12.00 6.03
CA ILE A 203 1.51 12.40 6.30
C ILE A 203 2.03 13.44 5.31
N GLN A 204 1.39 13.52 4.14
CA GLN A 204 1.59 14.55 3.14
C GLN A 204 0.47 15.58 3.26
N GLY A 205 0.82 16.84 3.49
CA GLY A 205 -0.15 17.94 3.62
C GLY A 205 -0.34 18.44 5.05
N LEU A 206 -1.58 18.77 5.41
CA LEU A 206 -1.93 19.40 6.68
C LEU A 206 -1.73 18.45 7.86
N GLY A 207 -1.95 17.15 7.66
CA GLY A 207 -1.80 16.14 8.71
C GLY A 207 -0.36 15.99 9.21
N GLY A 208 0.63 16.54 8.50
CA GLY A 208 2.01 16.66 9.00
C GLY A 208 2.13 17.44 10.31
N ILE A 209 1.18 18.32 10.63
CA ILE A 209 1.12 19.04 11.93
C ILE A 209 0.91 18.06 13.09
N LEU A 210 0.28 16.91 12.85
CA LEU A 210 -0.06 15.93 13.89
C LEU A 210 1.13 15.05 14.29
N ILE A 211 2.18 15.00 13.45
CA ILE A 211 3.20 13.94 13.48
C ILE A 211 4.52 14.50 14.00
N GLU A 212 5.06 13.85 15.03
CA GLU A 212 6.37 14.18 15.61
C GLU A 212 7.51 13.52 14.85
N ARG A 213 7.37 12.23 14.52
CA ARG A 213 8.45 11.44 13.95
C ARG A 213 7.94 10.27 13.12
N ILE A 214 8.74 9.91 12.11
CA ILE A 214 8.55 8.74 11.26
C ILE A 214 9.82 7.89 11.37
N ASP A 215 9.67 6.62 11.69
CA ASP A 215 10.76 5.64 11.70
C ASP A 215 10.44 4.53 10.69
N GLY A 216 11.06 4.62 9.51
CA GLY A 216 10.83 3.75 8.36
C GLY A 216 10.72 4.52 7.05
N ASN A 217 9.93 4.00 6.10
CA ASN A 217 9.83 4.57 4.76
C ASN A 217 8.65 5.56 4.68
N TYR A 218 8.93 6.81 4.29
CA TYR A 218 7.89 7.84 4.15
C TYR A 218 6.81 7.47 3.13
N ASP A 219 7.19 6.96 1.95
CA ASP A 219 6.23 6.62 0.89
C ASP A 219 5.31 5.45 1.30
N ASN A 220 5.77 4.56 2.18
CA ASN A 220 4.93 3.56 2.82
C ASN A 220 3.75 4.19 3.57
N CYS A 221 4.00 5.25 4.35
CA CYS A 221 2.94 6.01 5.03
C CYS A 221 2.01 6.74 4.06
N VAL A 222 2.51 7.14 2.90
CA VAL A 222 1.68 7.75 1.83
C VAL A 222 0.80 6.70 1.14
N GLY A 223 1.27 5.45 1.06
CA GLY A 223 0.51 4.28 0.62
C GLY A 223 1.20 3.38 -0.41
N PHE A 224 2.50 3.57 -0.68
CA PHE A 224 3.31 2.65 -1.49
C PHE A 224 4.79 2.71 -1.09
N PRO A 225 5.41 1.63 -0.59
CA PRO A 225 6.80 1.64 -0.13
C PRO A 225 7.78 1.64 -1.31
N SER A 226 8.04 2.81 -1.90
CA SER A 226 8.76 2.97 -3.18
C SER A 226 10.16 2.32 -3.16
N ALA A 227 11.02 2.72 -2.22
CA ALA A 227 12.39 2.22 -2.14
C ALA A 227 12.44 0.73 -1.75
N PRO A 228 11.70 0.23 -0.75
CA PRO A 228 11.59 -1.21 -0.49
C PRO A 228 11.11 -2.00 -1.71
N PHE A 229 10.09 -1.52 -2.43
CA PHE A 229 9.59 -2.15 -3.64
C PHE A 229 10.66 -2.26 -4.74
N TRP A 230 11.37 -1.18 -5.05
CA TRP A 230 12.40 -1.22 -6.10
C TRP A 230 13.62 -2.08 -5.74
N ARG A 231 13.99 -2.13 -4.46
CA ARG A 231 15.03 -3.06 -3.99
C ARG A 231 14.59 -4.51 -4.18
N TRP A 232 13.37 -4.82 -3.76
CA TRP A 232 12.81 -6.16 -3.94
C TRP A 232 12.66 -6.56 -5.41
N MET A 233 12.20 -5.65 -6.28
CA MET A 233 12.14 -5.89 -7.71
C MET A 233 13.52 -6.18 -8.32
N ALA A 234 14.59 -5.52 -7.82
CA ALA A 234 15.95 -5.81 -8.26
C ALA A 234 16.43 -7.19 -7.78
N GLU A 235 16.12 -7.57 -6.54
CA GLU A 235 16.43 -8.91 -6.00
C GLU A 235 15.74 -10.02 -6.82
N LEU A 236 14.45 -9.87 -7.13
CA LEU A 236 13.74 -10.81 -7.99
C LEU A 236 14.35 -10.89 -9.40
N ASP A 237 14.83 -9.76 -9.93
CA ASP A 237 15.49 -9.74 -11.23
C ASP A 237 16.81 -10.49 -11.22
N GLU A 238 17.61 -10.33 -10.16
CA GLU A 238 18.86 -11.06 -9.95
C GLU A 238 18.62 -12.58 -9.79
N ASP A 239 17.50 -12.96 -9.17
CA ASP A 239 17.06 -14.35 -9.05
C ASP A 239 16.49 -14.95 -10.36
N GLY A 240 16.43 -14.16 -11.45
CA GLY A 240 15.99 -14.62 -12.77
C GLY A 240 14.47 -14.69 -12.95
N VAL A 241 13.69 -14.17 -12.00
CA VAL A 241 12.22 -14.22 -12.02
C VAL A 241 11.65 -13.65 -13.31
N PHE A 242 12.15 -12.48 -13.73
CA PHE A 242 11.66 -11.79 -14.91
C PHE A 242 12.22 -12.35 -16.22
N ASP A 243 13.37 -13.04 -16.15
CA ASP A 243 13.91 -13.77 -17.30
C ASP A 243 13.12 -15.04 -17.58
N GLU A 244 12.50 -15.66 -16.57
CA GLU A 244 11.54 -16.75 -16.76
C GLU A 244 10.17 -16.24 -17.22
N ALA A 245 9.68 -15.15 -16.61
CA ALA A 245 8.35 -14.62 -16.86
C ALA A 245 8.15 -14.10 -18.30
N TRP A 246 9.21 -13.61 -18.93
CA TRP A 246 9.12 -12.83 -20.17
C TRP A 246 9.91 -13.41 -21.36
N GLN A 247 10.10 -14.74 -21.36
CA GLN A 247 10.68 -15.50 -22.50
C GLN A 247 9.79 -15.50 -23.74
#